data_AF-G7W3U0-F1
#
_entry.id   AF-G7W3U0-F1
#
_cell.length_a   1.000
_cell.length_b   1.000
_cell.length_c   1.000
_cell.angle_alpha   90.00
_cell.angle_beta   90.00
_cell.angle_gamma   90.00
#
_symmetry.space_group_name_H-M   'P 1'
#
loop_
_entity.id
_entity.type
_entity.pdbx_description
1 polymer ?
#
loop_
_entity_poly.entity_id
_entity_poly.type
_entity_poly.pdbx_seq_one_letter_code
_entity_poly.pdbx_strand_id
1 'polypeptide(L)'
;MYSHHIKSFWSEQVRTYLFLVIGLGTLIYIRQKEGEYMAQKVENAGSVNFGCPVAKTVEVIGGKWKGVILYHLTTGPLRYNEIRRTLPNITQRMLTLQLRELERDGIVHREIYNENPPHVEYSLTPLGDTLRPLLDFMRDWGIFYGEQTCEPVAANSKCREPSC
;
A
#
# COMPACT_ATOMS: atom_id res chain seq x y z
N MET A 1 9.92 39.83 -60.52
CA MET A 1 8.45 40.01 -60.38
C MET A 1 7.80 38.63 -60.39
N TYR A 2 7.79 37.95 -59.23
CA TYR A 2 6.76 37.03 -58.72
C TYR A 2 7.29 36.39 -57.43
N SER A 3 6.44 36.43 -56.39
CA SER A 3 6.51 35.67 -55.14
C SER A 3 7.55 36.07 -54.07
N HIS A 4 7.32 37.24 -53.46
CA HIS A 4 7.79 37.56 -52.11
C HIS A 4 6.61 37.50 -51.11
N HIS A 5 5.76 36.47 -51.21
CA HIS A 5 4.52 36.36 -50.45
C HIS A 5 4.32 34.97 -49.82
N ILE A 6 5.33 34.45 -49.10
CA ILE A 6 5.18 33.28 -48.20
C ILE A 6 6.02 33.50 -46.93
N LYS A 7 5.85 34.63 -46.22
CA LYS A 7 6.53 34.87 -44.93
C LYS A 7 5.70 35.65 -43.90
N SER A 8 4.39 35.41 -43.83
CA SER A 8 3.60 36.00 -42.71
C SER A 8 2.28 35.31 -42.36
N PHE A 9 2.01 34.08 -42.83
CA PHE A 9 0.70 33.44 -42.60
C PHE A 9 0.67 32.34 -41.52
N TRP A 10 1.73 32.18 -40.71
CA TRP A 10 1.71 31.22 -39.59
C TRP A 10 2.56 31.74 -38.41
N SER A 11 2.09 32.72 -37.64
CA SER A 11 2.80 33.17 -36.43
C SER A 11 1.95 33.31 -35.15
N GLU A 12 0.65 33.05 -35.21
CA GLU A 12 -0.18 32.93 -34.00
C GLU A 12 -0.86 31.57 -33.85
N GLN A 13 -1.35 30.93 -34.91
CA GLN A 13 -1.98 29.60 -34.78
C GLN A 13 -1.00 28.48 -34.37
N VAL A 14 0.26 28.52 -34.85
CA VAL A 14 1.27 27.50 -34.47
C VAL A 14 1.75 27.69 -33.03
N ARG A 15 1.78 28.93 -32.50
CA ARG A 15 2.18 29.18 -31.11
C ARG A 15 1.16 28.61 -30.13
N THR A 16 -0.13 28.84 -30.36
CA THR A 16 -1.19 28.26 -29.51
C THR A 16 -1.22 26.73 -29.61
N TYR A 17 -1.02 26.18 -30.82
CA TYR A 17 -0.95 24.73 -31.03
C TYR A 17 0.29 24.12 -30.36
N LEU A 18 1.44 24.80 -30.40
CA LEU A 18 2.67 24.37 -29.72
C LEU A 18 2.52 24.42 -28.20
N PHE A 19 1.86 25.44 -27.62
CA PHE A 19 1.55 25.49 -26.18
C PHE A 19 0.51 24.44 -25.74
N LEU A 20 -0.45 24.08 -26.61
CA LEU A 20 -1.42 23.01 -26.34
C LEU A 20 -0.79 21.61 -26.46
N VAL A 21 0.07 21.37 -27.46
CA VAL A 21 0.75 20.08 -27.65
C VAL A 21 1.89 19.90 -26.63
N ILE A 22 2.63 20.97 -26.28
CA ILE A 22 3.58 20.93 -25.17
C ILE A 22 2.85 20.82 -23.83
N GLY A 23 1.73 21.53 -23.62
CA GLY A 23 0.98 21.48 -22.37
C GLY A 23 0.31 20.13 -22.11
N LEU A 24 -0.39 19.57 -23.10
CA LEU A 24 -0.98 18.23 -23.01
C LEU A 24 0.09 17.14 -23.08
N GLY A 25 1.14 17.30 -23.88
CA GLY A 25 2.27 16.38 -23.94
C GLY A 25 3.06 16.34 -22.62
N THR A 26 3.26 17.49 -21.97
CA THR A 26 3.88 17.58 -20.64
C THR A 26 2.96 17.06 -19.56
N LEU A 27 1.64 17.31 -19.61
CA LEU A 27 0.67 16.74 -18.65
C LEU A 27 0.53 15.21 -18.80
N ILE A 28 0.54 14.68 -20.03
CA ILE A 28 0.58 13.24 -20.29
C ILE A 28 1.94 12.67 -19.83
N TYR A 29 3.05 13.34 -20.12
CA TYR A 29 4.39 12.97 -19.65
C TYR A 29 4.51 12.97 -18.13
N ILE A 30 3.97 13.98 -17.43
CA ILE A 30 3.94 14.07 -15.97
C ILE A 30 3.03 12.97 -15.39
N ARG A 31 1.82 12.76 -15.93
CA ARG A 31 0.90 11.70 -15.47
C ARG A 31 1.46 10.29 -15.70
N GLN A 32 2.21 10.09 -16.77
CA GLN A 32 2.89 8.83 -17.07
C GLN A 32 4.14 8.64 -16.19
N LYS A 33 4.88 9.72 -15.90
CA LYS A 33 6.02 9.73 -14.97
C LYS A 33 5.63 9.48 -13.52
N GLU A 34 4.47 9.93 -13.05
CA GLU A 34 4.00 9.64 -11.69
C GLU A 34 3.85 8.12 -11.45
N GLY A 35 3.42 7.36 -12.45
CA GLY A 35 3.37 5.89 -12.38
C GLY A 35 4.74 5.23 -12.30
N GLU A 36 5.71 5.73 -13.07
CA GLU A 36 7.10 5.23 -13.08
C GLU A 36 7.89 5.63 -11.82
N TYR A 37 7.71 6.87 -11.33
CA TYR A 37 8.39 7.37 -10.13
C TYR A 37 7.97 6.60 -8.87
N MET A 38 6.72 6.12 -8.84
CA MET A 38 6.21 5.28 -7.76
C MET A 38 6.73 3.84 -7.83
N ALA A 39 7.03 3.32 -9.03
CA ALA A 39 7.66 2.01 -9.21
C ALA A 39 9.15 2.02 -8.81
N GLN A 40 9.88 3.08 -9.17
CA GLN A 40 11.33 3.20 -8.92
C GLN A 40 11.70 3.28 -7.43
N LYS A 41 10.79 3.76 -6.55
CA LYS A 41 11.06 3.85 -5.10
C LYS A 41 11.09 2.48 -4.42
N VAL A 42 10.46 1.47 -5.00
CA VAL A 42 10.40 0.12 -4.41
C VAL A 42 11.70 -0.67 -4.67
N GLU A 43 12.37 -0.44 -5.79
CA GLU A 43 13.59 -1.19 -6.16
C GLU A 43 14.88 -0.69 -5.48
N ASN A 44 14.91 0.56 -4.97
CA ASN A 44 16.10 1.14 -4.34
C ASN A 44 16.13 1.04 -2.81
N ALA A 45 15.20 0.28 -2.20
CA ALA A 45 15.34 -0.11 -0.80
C ALA A 45 16.35 -1.27 -0.73
N GLY A 46 17.59 -0.90 -0.39
CA GLY A 46 18.78 -1.74 -0.47
C GLY A 46 18.63 -3.19 0.00
N SER A 47 19.34 -4.07 -0.70
CA SER A 47 19.54 -5.47 -0.35
C SER A 47 19.99 -5.60 1.10
N VAL A 48 19.05 -5.84 2.00
CA VAL A 48 19.36 -6.22 3.37
C VAL A 48 20.01 -7.60 3.30
N ASN A 49 21.22 -7.69 3.86
CA ASN A 49 22.10 -8.86 3.91
C ASN A 49 21.37 -10.21 3.86
N PHE A 50 21.78 -11.07 2.92
CA PHE A 50 21.40 -12.49 2.81
C PHE A 50 21.79 -13.25 4.08
N GLY A 51 20.98 -13.15 5.14
CA GLY A 51 21.23 -13.83 6.41
C GLY A 51 20.83 -13.06 7.67
N CYS A 52 20.39 -11.80 7.58
CA CYS A 52 19.86 -11.11 8.77
C CYS A 52 18.47 -11.67 9.13
N PRO A 53 18.28 -12.34 10.29
CA PRO A 53 16.98 -12.93 10.65
C PRO A 53 15.88 -11.87 10.84
N VAL A 54 16.26 -10.67 11.30
CA VAL A 54 15.37 -9.52 11.41
C VAL A 54 14.87 -9.11 10.02
N ALA A 55 15.76 -9.03 9.04
CA ALA A 55 15.40 -8.69 7.67
C ALA A 55 14.42 -9.70 7.08
N LYS A 56 14.64 -11.00 7.36
CA LYS A 56 13.74 -12.05 6.90
C LYS A 56 12.34 -11.91 7.50
N THR A 57 12.27 -11.54 8.78
CA THR A 57 10.99 -11.27 9.44
C THR A 57 10.29 -10.07 8.80
N VAL A 58 11.02 -8.96 8.59
CA VAL A 58 10.49 -7.74 7.95
C VAL A 58 10.05 -8.00 6.50
N GLU A 59 10.70 -8.90 5.76
CA GLU A 59 10.25 -9.30 4.42
C GLU A 59 8.86 -9.96 4.45
N VAL A 60 8.62 -10.82 5.45
CA VAL A 60 7.37 -11.58 5.59
C VAL A 60 6.22 -10.70 6.11
N ILE A 61 6.43 -9.99 7.23
CA ILE A 61 5.36 -9.25 7.93
C ILE A 61 5.36 -7.74 7.65
N GLY A 62 6.40 -7.24 6.99
CA GLY A 62 6.57 -5.83 6.72
C GLY A 62 5.61 -5.29 5.66
N GLY A 63 5.78 -4.00 5.38
CA GLY A 63 4.84 -3.24 4.56
C GLY A 63 3.67 -2.70 5.37
N LYS A 64 2.82 -1.92 4.71
CA LYS A 64 1.76 -1.15 5.37
C LYS A 64 0.62 -2.00 5.92
N TRP A 65 0.37 -3.18 5.35
CA TRP A 65 -0.89 -3.90 5.54
C TRP A 65 -0.74 -5.27 6.21
N LYS A 66 0.35 -6.00 5.95
CA LYS A 66 0.50 -7.41 6.40
C LYS A 66 0.41 -7.56 7.91
N GLY A 67 1.14 -6.75 8.68
CA GLY A 67 1.08 -6.79 10.14
C GLY A 67 -0.34 -6.61 10.69
N VAL A 68 -1.11 -5.68 10.15
CA VAL A 68 -2.50 -5.42 10.59
C VAL A 68 -3.44 -6.57 10.18
N ILE A 69 -3.32 -7.08 8.95
CA ILE A 69 -4.09 -8.26 8.50
C ILE A 69 -3.83 -9.45 9.42
N LEU A 70 -2.56 -9.76 9.67
CA LEU A 70 -2.16 -10.88 10.52
C LEU A 70 -2.67 -10.70 11.94
N TYR A 71 -2.58 -9.49 12.51
CA TYR A 71 -3.11 -9.20 13.84
C TYR A 71 -4.60 -9.51 13.96
N HIS A 72 -5.43 -9.11 12.98
CA HIS A 72 -6.86 -9.46 13.03
C HIS A 72 -7.12 -10.97 12.87
N LEU A 73 -6.35 -11.66 12.04
CA LEU A 73 -6.45 -13.12 11.89
C LEU A 73 -6.04 -13.90 13.15
N THR A 74 -5.36 -13.27 14.10
CA THR A 74 -5.09 -13.88 15.42
C THR A 74 -6.37 -14.13 16.23
N THR A 75 -7.48 -13.46 15.92
CA THR A 75 -8.76 -13.64 16.60
C THR A 75 -9.56 -14.84 16.08
N GLY A 76 -9.20 -15.37 14.92
CA GLY A 76 -9.85 -16.50 14.28
C GLY A 76 -9.95 -16.34 12.76
N PRO A 77 -10.58 -17.31 12.08
CA PRO A 77 -10.84 -17.25 10.65
C PRO A 77 -11.73 -16.05 10.29
N LEU A 78 -11.40 -15.34 9.23
CA LEU A 78 -12.17 -14.18 8.73
C LEU A 78 -12.43 -14.28 7.23
N ARG A 79 -13.60 -13.82 6.81
CA ARG A 79 -13.96 -13.63 5.39
C ARG A 79 -13.31 -12.37 4.84
N TYR A 80 -13.12 -12.31 3.52
CA TYR A 80 -12.49 -11.18 2.84
C TYR A 80 -13.07 -9.80 3.22
N ASN A 81 -14.40 -9.70 3.29
CA ASN A 81 -15.08 -8.44 3.60
C ASN A 81 -14.92 -8.04 5.07
N GLU A 82 -14.73 -8.98 5.98
CA GLU A 82 -14.48 -8.69 7.40
C GLU A 82 -13.11 -8.08 7.56
N ILE A 83 -12.09 -8.69 6.95
CA ILE A 83 -10.72 -8.15 6.89
C ILE A 83 -10.74 -6.75 6.27
N ARG A 84 -11.45 -6.56 5.14
CA ARG A 84 -11.54 -5.26 4.48
C ARG A 84 -12.17 -4.18 5.37
N ARG A 85 -13.15 -4.51 6.21
CA ARG A 85 -13.79 -3.55 7.13
C ARG A 85 -12.83 -3.06 8.21
N THR A 86 -11.90 -3.90 8.66
CA THR A 86 -10.84 -3.49 9.60
C THR A 86 -9.81 -2.54 8.98
N LEU A 87 -9.75 -2.47 7.63
CA LEU A 87 -8.76 -1.72 6.88
C LEU A 87 -9.44 -0.72 5.92
N PRO A 88 -10.03 0.39 6.40
CA PRO A 88 -10.86 1.29 5.58
C PRO A 88 -10.11 1.91 4.38
N ASN A 89 -8.79 2.04 4.47
CA ASN A 89 -7.95 2.67 3.46
C ASN A 89 -7.33 1.68 2.46
N ILE A 90 -7.58 0.37 2.58
CA ILE A 90 -7.02 -0.62 1.65
C ILE A 90 -7.92 -0.78 0.41
N THR A 91 -7.31 -0.78 -0.77
CA THR A 91 -8.05 -1.10 -2.01
C THR A 91 -8.28 -2.61 -2.11
N GLN A 92 -9.33 -3.02 -2.82
CA GLN A 92 -9.62 -4.45 -3.01
C GLN A 92 -8.45 -5.20 -3.66
N ARG A 93 -7.88 -4.61 -4.71
CA ARG A 93 -6.71 -5.14 -5.41
C ARG A 93 -5.53 -5.33 -4.46
N MET A 94 -5.28 -4.35 -3.59
CA MET A 94 -4.17 -4.42 -2.64
C MET A 94 -4.41 -5.50 -1.59
N LEU A 95 -5.60 -5.59 -1.00
CA LEU A 95 -5.91 -6.64 -0.02
C LEU A 95 -5.73 -8.04 -0.63
N THR A 96 -6.22 -8.26 -1.85
CA THR A 96 -6.04 -9.53 -2.56
C THR A 96 -4.56 -9.84 -2.81
N LEU A 97 -3.76 -8.84 -3.19
CA LEU A 97 -2.32 -9.01 -3.37
C LEU A 97 -1.63 -9.43 -2.06
N GLN A 98 -1.91 -8.73 -0.97
CA GLN A 98 -1.31 -9.02 0.34
C GLN A 98 -1.70 -10.40 0.87
N LEU A 99 -2.96 -10.81 0.74
CA LEU A 99 -3.42 -12.15 1.15
C LEU A 99 -2.74 -13.25 0.32
N ARG A 100 -2.59 -13.07 -1.00
CA ARG A 100 -1.88 -14.02 -1.87
C ARG A 100 -0.39 -14.14 -1.53
N GLU A 101 0.25 -13.02 -1.17
CA GLU A 101 1.64 -13.05 -0.71
C GLU A 101 1.76 -13.84 0.60
N LEU A 102 0.90 -13.56 1.58
CA LEU A 102 0.90 -14.28 2.87
C LEU A 102 0.56 -15.77 2.72
N GLU A 103 -0.31 -16.13 1.77
CA GLU A 103 -0.62 -17.52 1.42
C GLU A 103 0.59 -18.21 0.80
N ARG A 104 1.25 -17.56 -0.18
CA ARG A 104 2.47 -18.08 -0.82
C ARG A 104 3.61 -18.26 0.18
N ASP A 105 3.75 -17.33 1.13
CA ASP A 105 4.79 -17.36 2.16
C ASP A 105 4.44 -18.36 3.29
N GLY A 106 3.30 -19.06 3.21
CA GLY A 106 2.89 -20.12 4.14
C GLY A 106 2.38 -19.64 5.49
N ILE A 107 2.05 -18.34 5.60
CA ILE A 107 1.62 -17.70 6.85
C ILE A 107 0.09 -17.74 7.00
N VAL A 108 -0.63 -17.61 5.89
CA VAL A 108 -2.10 -17.61 5.87
C VAL A 108 -2.61 -18.82 5.07
N HIS A 109 -3.62 -19.49 5.63
CA HIS A 109 -4.38 -20.53 4.93
C HIS A 109 -5.65 -19.91 4.33
N ARG A 110 -5.97 -20.27 3.09
CA ARG A 110 -7.19 -19.89 2.39
C ARG A 110 -8.06 -21.14 2.22
N GLU A 111 -9.24 -21.12 2.82
CA GLU A 111 -10.18 -22.24 2.75
C GLU A 111 -11.44 -21.84 1.98
N ILE A 112 -11.92 -22.73 1.11
CA ILE A 112 -13.15 -22.55 0.33
C ILE A 112 -14.22 -23.47 0.91
N TYR A 113 -15.30 -22.87 1.35
CA TYR A 113 -16.47 -23.57 1.86
C TYR A 113 -17.52 -23.66 0.76
N ASN A 114 -17.80 -24.89 0.32
CA ASN A 114 -18.79 -25.18 -0.73
C ASN A 114 -20.20 -25.35 -0.15
N GLU A 115 -20.59 -24.46 0.77
CA GLU A 115 -21.96 -24.38 1.28
C GLU A 115 -22.82 -23.45 0.42
N ASN A 116 -24.11 -23.34 0.73
CA ASN A 116 -25.01 -22.41 0.04
C ASN A 116 -25.32 -21.21 0.95
N PRO A 117 -24.74 -20.02 0.71
CA PRO A 117 -23.89 -19.62 -0.42
C PRO A 117 -22.39 -19.93 -0.18
N PRO A 118 -21.61 -20.20 -1.25
CA PRO A 118 -20.20 -20.54 -1.10
C PRO A 118 -19.41 -19.31 -0.65
N HIS A 119 -18.46 -19.52 0.26
CA HIS A 119 -17.61 -18.46 0.80
C HIS A 119 -16.16 -18.90 0.98
N VAL A 120 -15.31 -17.91 1.28
CA VAL A 120 -13.88 -18.09 1.48
C VAL A 120 -13.49 -17.48 2.80
N GLU A 121 -12.72 -18.24 3.58
CA GLU A 121 -12.16 -17.79 4.85
C GLU A 121 -10.63 -17.82 4.78
N TYR A 122 -10.04 -16.94 5.57
CA TYR A 122 -8.60 -16.84 5.74
C TYR A 122 -8.31 -17.06 7.22
N SER A 123 -7.31 -17.88 7.52
CA SER A 123 -6.86 -18.18 8.88
C SER A 123 -5.33 -18.22 8.93
N LEU A 124 -4.74 -18.10 10.13
CA LEU A 124 -3.31 -18.32 10.29
C LEU A 124 -2.99 -19.82 10.14
N THR A 125 -1.88 -20.13 9.47
CA THR A 125 -1.30 -21.48 9.51
C THR A 125 -0.63 -21.72 10.87
N PRO A 126 -0.23 -22.97 11.20
CA PRO A 126 0.59 -23.22 12.39
C PRO A 126 1.88 -22.39 12.42
N LEU A 127 2.49 -22.13 11.25
CA LEU A 127 3.65 -21.24 11.12
C LEU A 127 3.23 -19.79 11.37
N GLY A 128 2.12 -19.32 10.80
CA GLY A 128 1.64 -17.96 10.99
C GLY A 128 1.28 -17.64 12.44
N ASP A 129 0.74 -18.61 13.19
CA ASP A 129 0.41 -18.42 14.60
C ASP A 129 1.66 -18.25 15.48
N THR A 130 2.84 -18.73 15.05
CA THR A 130 4.12 -18.45 15.73
C THR A 130 4.48 -16.96 15.74
N LEU A 131 3.87 -16.14 14.87
CA LEU A 131 4.07 -14.69 14.83
C LEU A 131 3.23 -13.95 15.89
N ARG A 132 2.25 -14.61 16.53
CA ARG A 132 1.36 -13.95 17.50
C ARG A 132 2.10 -13.19 18.59
N PRO A 133 3.12 -13.74 19.29
CA PRO A 133 3.83 -12.99 20.33
C PRO A 133 4.55 -11.74 19.79
N LEU A 134 5.04 -11.79 18.54
CA LEU A 134 5.65 -10.64 17.88
C LEU A 134 4.60 -9.56 17.57
N LEU A 135 3.43 -9.95 17.09
CA LEU A 135 2.33 -9.02 16.81
C LEU A 135 1.81 -8.35 18.09
N ASP A 136 1.69 -9.10 19.18
CA ASP A 136 1.34 -8.56 20.50
C ASP A 136 2.39 -7.56 20.98
N PHE A 137 3.68 -7.90 20.86
CA PHE A 137 4.76 -6.99 21.21
C PHE A 137 4.76 -5.71 20.37
N MET A 138 4.49 -5.82 19.06
CA MET A 138 4.36 -4.66 18.17
C MET A 138 3.19 -3.76 18.58
N ARG A 139 2.04 -4.35 18.98
CA ARG A 139 0.90 -3.59 19.50
C ARG A 139 1.29 -2.83 20.77
N ASP A 140 1.81 -3.54 21.76
CA ASP A 140 2.12 -2.97 23.08
C ASP A 140 3.18 -1.87 22.96
N TRP A 141 4.22 -2.11 22.15
CA TRP A 141 5.22 -1.09 21.85
C TRP A 141 4.64 0.11 21.09
N GLY A 142 3.70 -0.12 20.16
CA GLY A 142 3.02 0.95 19.43
C GLY A 142 2.19 1.86 20.34
N ILE A 143 1.51 1.29 21.34
CA ILE A 143 0.80 2.05 22.38
C ILE A 143 1.79 2.89 23.18
N PHE A 144 2.84 2.26 23.71
CA PHE A 144 3.88 2.95 24.48
C PHE A 144 4.53 4.10 23.68
N TYR A 145 4.91 3.86 22.42
CA TYR A 145 5.53 4.87 21.57
C TYR A 145 4.57 6.01 21.24
N GLY A 146 3.29 5.71 21.04
CA GLY A 146 2.24 6.70 20.85
C GLY A 146 2.14 7.66 22.03
N GLU A 147 2.17 7.15 23.27
CA GLU A 147 2.15 7.97 24.48
C GLU A 147 3.33 8.95 24.55
N GLN A 148 4.53 8.52 24.13
CA GLN A 148 5.75 9.35 24.16
C GLN A 148 5.81 10.40 23.04
N THR A 149 5.11 10.18 21.93
CA THR A 149 5.18 11.03 20.73
C THR A 149 3.95 11.90 20.52
N CYS A 150 2.97 11.84 21.44
CA CYS A 150 1.87 12.78 21.48
C CYS A 150 2.41 14.20 21.79
N GLU A 151 2.62 15.01 20.76
CA GLU A 151 2.72 16.46 20.93
C GLU A 151 1.39 16.99 21.52
N PRO A 152 1.43 17.92 22.49
CA PRO A 152 0.22 18.54 23.01
C PRO A 152 -0.42 19.45 21.95
N VAL A 153 -1.38 18.90 21.18
CA VAL A 153 -2.16 19.67 20.20
C VAL A 153 -3.22 20.49 20.93
N ALA A 154 -2.81 21.67 21.41
CA ALA A 154 -3.63 22.67 22.07
C ALA A 154 -4.41 22.17 23.32
N ALA A 155 -4.61 23.07 24.27
CA ALA A 155 -5.22 22.78 25.58
C ALA A 155 -6.72 22.42 25.51
N ASN A 156 -7.10 21.35 24.82
CA ASN A 156 -8.33 20.58 25.05
C ASN A 156 -8.47 19.29 24.23
N SER A 157 -7.43 18.78 23.57
CA SER A 157 -7.53 17.51 22.84
C SER A 157 -6.87 16.38 23.64
N LYS A 158 -7.67 15.37 24.04
CA LYS A 158 -7.13 14.13 24.57
C LYS A 158 -6.32 13.44 23.48
N CYS A 159 -5.17 12.87 23.83
CA CYS A 159 -4.48 11.89 22.99
C CYS A 159 -5.54 10.85 22.57
N ARG A 160 -5.85 10.78 21.26
CA ARG A 160 -6.76 9.76 20.78
C ARG A 160 -6.04 8.43 20.94
N GLU A 161 -6.64 7.51 21.68
CA GLU A 161 -6.18 6.12 21.72
C GLU A 161 -6.01 5.61 20.29
N PRO A 162 -4.88 4.96 19.96
CA PRO A 162 -4.71 4.33 18.67
C PRO A 162 -5.74 3.18 18.56
N SER A 163 -6.84 3.41 17.84
CA SER A 163 -7.79 2.34 17.54
C SER A 163 -7.23 1.47 16.41
N CYS A 164 -6.72 0.29 16.76
CA CYS A 164 -6.62 -0.83 15.84
C CYS A 164 -7.84 -1.75 16.03
#